data_AF-A0A953C445-F1
#
_entry.id   AF-A0A953C445-F1
#
_cell.length_a   1.000
_cell.length_b   1.000
_cell.length_c   1.000
_cell.angle_alpha   90.00
_cell.angle_beta   90.00
_cell.angle_gamma   90.00
#
_symmetry.space_group_name_H-M   'P 1'
#
loop_
_entity.id
_entity.type
_entity.pdbx_description
1 polymer ?
#
loop_
_entity_poly.entity_id
_entity_poly.type
_entity_poly.pdbx_seq_one_letter_code
_entity_poly.pdbx_strand_id
1 'polypeptide(L)'
;MPAMTRRAVGASSIALLAGCATASGGQIAARAPAAIGAFGIDLSGGDPSVHPGDDFFRHANGAWLANTEIPADRTRWGTFDILRDKADRDQRVIIEEV
;
A
#
# COMPACT_ATOMS: atom_id res chain seq x y z
N MET A 1 63.49 -24.23 -45.89
CA MET A 1 63.10 -23.65 -47.20
C MET A 1 61.59 -23.79 -47.35
N PRO A 2 60.90 -22.78 -47.92
CA PRO A 2 59.67 -22.21 -47.36
C PRO A 2 58.36 -22.78 -47.95
N ALA A 3 57.25 -22.63 -47.23
CA ALA A 3 55.93 -22.45 -47.84
C ALA A 3 55.05 -21.60 -46.92
N MET A 4 54.58 -20.49 -47.49
CA MET A 4 53.82 -19.40 -46.90
C MET A 4 52.32 -19.73 -46.90
N THR A 5 51.57 -19.39 -45.86
CA THR A 5 50.11 -19.25 -46.00
C THR A 5 49.54 -18.20 -45.06
N ARG A 6 49.05 -17.11 -45.68
CA ARG A 6 48.31 -16.00 -45.05
C ARG A 6 47.09 -16.52 -44.29
N ARG A 7 46.88 -16.05 -43.05
CA ARG A 7 45.53 -15.97 -42.46
C ARG A 7 45.29 -14.61 -41.80
N ALA A 8 44.44 -13.88 -42.50
CA ALA A 8 43.48 -12.85 -42.08
C ALA A 8 43.61 -12.23 -40.68
N VAL A 9 43.73 -10.90 -40.70
CA VAL A 9 43.22 -9.97 -39.68
C VAL A 9 41.78 -10.35 -39.34
N GLY A 10 41.56 -10.81 -38.10
CA GLY A 10 40.24 -11.07 -37.54
C GLY A 10 39.98 -10.09 -36.40
N ALA A 11 39.15 -9.09 -36.66
CA ALA A 11 38.71 -8.08 -35.70
C ALA A 11 38.04 -8.73 -34.48
N SER A 12 38.72 -8.74 -33.33
CA SER A 12 38.08 -8.99 -32.03
C SER A 12 37.74 -7.66 -31.40
N SER A 13 36.60 -7.12 -31.83
CA SER A 13 36.00 -5.91 -31.25
C SER A 13 34.49 -6.05 -31.15
N ILE A 14 33.98 -7.21 -30.72
CA ILE A 14 32.55 -7.39 -30.41
C ILE A 14 32.42 -8.36 -29.24
N ALA A 15 32.55 -7.87 -28.01
CA ALA A 15 32.01 -8.55 -26.82
C ALA A 15 31.87 -7.61 -25.61
N LEU A 16 31.51 -6.34 -25.82
CA LEU A 16 31.23 -5.39 -24.73
C LEU A 16 29.84 -4.75 -24.88
N LEU A 17 28.81 -5.56 -25.07
CA LEU A 17 27.41 -5.08 -25.10
C LEU A 17 26.42 -5.91 -24.26
N ALA A 18 26.90 -6.86 -23.45
CA ALA A 18 26.04 -7.66 -22.57
C ALA A 18 25.75 -7.00 -21.20
N GLY A 19 25.84 -5.67 -21.09
CA GLY A 19 25.67 -4.92 -19.83
C GLY A 19 24.34 -4.21 -19.65
N CYS A 20 23.52 -4.07 -20.70
CA CYS A 20 22.28 -3.28 -20.67
C CYS A 20 21.07 -4.12 -21.05
N ALA A 21 20.73 -5.13 -20.24
CA ALA A 21 19.44 -5.80 -20.36
C ALA A 21 18.84 -6.29 -19.04
N THR A 22 19.35 -5.85 -17.88
CA THR A 22 18.51 -5.82 -16.67
C THR A 22 17.61 -4.60 -16.77
N ALA A 23 16.62 -4.67 -17.66
CA ALA A 23 15.40 -3.93 -17.45
C ALA A 23 14.85 -4.48 -16.13
N SER A 24 15.14 -3.79 -15.03
CA SER A 24 14.36 -3.92 -13.80
C SER A 24 12.95 -3.46 -14.17
N GLY A 25 12.17 -4.38 -14.74
CA GLY A 25 10.73 -4.27 -14.79
C GLY A 25 10.31 -4.18 -13.34
N GLY A 26 10.14 -2.94 -12.85
CA GLY A 26 9.62 -2.68 -11.54
C GLY A 26 8.31 -3.44 -11.45
N GLN A 27 8.31 -4.52 -10.68
CA GLN A 27 7.09 -5.22 -10.38
C GLN A 27 6.19 -4.21 -9.68
N ILE A 28 5.13 -3.78 -10.36
CA ILE A 28 4.07 -3.02 -9.70
C ILE A 28 3.44 -4.03 -8.74
N ALA A 29 3.87 -3.98 -7.49
CA ALA A 29 3.27 -4.76 -6.43
C ALA A 29 1.76 -4.52 -6.48
N ALA A 30 0.98 -5.60 -6.50
CA ALA A 30 -0.47 -5.50 -6.48
C ALA A 30 -0.88 -4.60 -5.32
N ARG A 31 -1.64 -3.55 -5.62
CA ARG A 31 -2.07 -2.62 -4.58
C ARG A 31 -3.00 -3.36 -3.63
N ALA A 32 -2.63 -3.35 -2.34
CA ALA A 32 -3.51 -3.86 -1.30
C ALA A 32 -4.90 -3.20 -1.43
N PRO A 33 -5.99 -3.93 -1.13
CA PRO A 33 -7.32 -3.36 -1.14
C PRO A 33 -7.36 -2.12 -0.24
N ALA A 34 -8.21 -1.16 -0.59
CA ALA A 34 -8.39 0.03 0.22
C ALA A 34 -8.78 -0.37 1.64
N ALA A 35 -8.07 0.15 2.63
CA ALA A 35 -8.35 -0.14 4.04
C ALA A 35 -9.67 0.48 4.51
N ILE A 36 -10.20 1.46 3.76
CA ILE A 36 -11.43 2.19 4.07
C ILE A 36 -12.34 2.16 2.83
N GLY A 37 -13.42 1.37 2.89
CA GLY A 37 -14.40 1.27 1.81
C GLY A 37 -13.82 0.85 0.45
N ALA A 38 -14.55 1.12 -0.63
CA ALA A 38 -14.13 0.77 -1.99
C ALA A 38 -13.07 1.72 -2.57
N PHE A 39 -13.07 2.99 -2.14
CA PHE A 39 -12.18 4.04 -2.68
C PHE A 39 -11.70 5.03 -1.61
N GLY A 40 -11.48 4.58 -0.36
CA GLY A 40 -11.01 5.44 0.72
C GLY A 40 -12.12 6.19 1.47
N ILE A 41 -13.39 5.97 1.10
CA ILE A 41 -14.57 6.48 1.81
C ILE A 41 -15.46 5.30 2.17
N ASP A 42 -15.81 5.21 3.44
CA ASP A 42 -16.83 4.29 3.94
C ASP A 42 -18.19 5.00 3.94
N LEU A 43 -19.15 4.45 3.19
CA LEU A 43 -20.52 4.97 3.11
C LEU A 43 -21.48 4.25 4.06
N SER A 44 -21.03 3.19 4.75
CA SER A 44 -21.87 2.41 5.65
C SER A 44 -22.07 3.06 7.02
N GLY A 45 -21.17 3.97 7.42
CA GLY A 45 -21.24 4.67 8.70
C GLY A 45 -22.29 5.80 8.77
N GLY A 46 -22.86 6.21 7.64
CA GLY A 46 -23.80 7.34 7.57
C GLY A 46 -25.25 7.02 7.92
N ASP A 47 -26.04 8.07 8.15
CA ASP A 47 -27.50 8.01 8.28
C ASP A 47 -28.15 8.82 7.14
N PRO A 48 -28.57 8.16 6.05
CA PRO A 48 -29.13 8.84 4.88
C PRO A 48 -30.53 9.44 5.15
N SER A 49 -31.16 9.15 6.29
CA SER A 49 -32.42 9.78 6.68
C SER A 49 -32.25 11.23 7.13
N VAL A 50 -31.04 11.62 7.53
CA VAL A 50 -30.70 12.99 7.92
C VAL A 50 -30.30 13.77 6.67
N HIS A 51 -30.96 14.91 6.43
CA HIS A 51 -30.59 15.79 5.32
C HIS A 51 -29.20 16.41 5.59
N PRO A 52 -28.25 16.33 4.63
CA PRO A 52 -26.86 16.75 4.87
C PRO A 52 -26.71 18.26 5.14
N GLY A 53 -27.66 19.09 4.71
CA GLY A 53 -27.67 20.52 5.01
C GLY A 53 -28.08 20.86 6.45
N ASP A 54 -28.74 19.93 7.15
CA ASP A 54 -29.24 20.15 8.51
C ASP A 54 -28.21 19.69 9.54
N ASP A 55 -27.65 18.49 9.34
CA ASP A 55 -26.56 17.95 10.14
C ASP A 55 -25.71 16.99 9.31
N PHE A 56 -24.65 17.54 8.70
CA PHE A 56 -23.74 16.75 7.89
C PHE A 56 -23.00 15.67 8.72
N PHE A 57 -22.73 15.94 9.99
CA PHE A 57 -21.99 14.99 10.83
C PHE A 57 -22.83 13.73 11.08
N ARG A 58 -24.12 13.88 11.40
CA ARG A 58 -25.04 12.74 11.50
C ARG A 58 -25.33 12.10 10.15
N HIS A 59 -25.47 12.88 9.08
CA HIS A 59 -25.62 12.30 7.74
C HIS A 59 -24.45 11.37 7.39
N ALA A 60 -23.21 11.80 7.65
CA ALA A 60 -22.01 11.03 7.31
C ALA A 60 -21.63 9.94 8.33
N ASN A 61 -22.01 10.07 9.61
CA ASN A 61 -21.54 9.19 10.69
C ASN A 61 -22.66 8.63 11.59
N GLY A 62 -23.93 8.85 11.26
CA GLY A 62 -25.06 8.57 12.15
C GLY A 62 -25.23 7.11 12.51
N ALA A 63 -25.05 6.19 11.56
CA ALA A 63 -25.07 4.75 11.85
C ALA A 63 -23.88 4.32 12.71
N TRP A 64 -22.70 4.91 12.49
CA TRP A 64 -21.52 4.65 13.33
C TRP A 64 -21.74 5.14 14.77
N LEU A 65 -22.29 6.34 14.93
CA LEU A 65 -22.58 6.95 16.23
C LEU A 65 -23.62 6.15 17.02
N ALA A 66 -24.61 5.56 16.35
CA ALA A 66 -25.65 4.76 17.00
C ALA A 66 -25.17 3.38 17.47
N ASN A 67 -24.21 2.78 16.75
CA ASN A 67 -23.82 1.38 16.96
C ASN A 67 -22.46 1.19 17.63
N THR A 68 -21.65 2.24 17.74
CA THR A 68 -20.29 2.12 18.27
C THR A 68 -20.25 2.52 19.74
N GLU A 69 -19.90 1.57 20.60
CA GLU A 69 -19.65 1.81 22.01
C GLU A 69 -18.22 2.30 22.24
N ILE A 70 -18.05 3.20 23.21
CA ILE A 70 -16.72 3.61 23.68
C ILE A 70 -16.18 2.49 24.57
N PRO A 71 -15.01 1.89 24.28
CA PRO A 71 -14.41 0.88 25.14
C PRO A 71 -14.26 1.38 26.59
N ALA A 72 -14.50 0.50 27.57
CA ALA A 72 -14.58 0.87 28.98
C ALA A 72 -13.27 1.49 29.55
N ASP A 73 -12.13 1.25 28.91
CA ASP A 73 -10.82 1.81 29.27
C ASP A 73 -10.54 3.16 28.61
N ARG A 74 -11.48 3.73 27.85
CA ARG A 74 -11.31 4.95 27.06
C ARG A 74 -12.36 6.00 27.42
N THR A 75 -11.97 7.26 27.32
CA THR A 75 -12.88 8.41 27.50
C THR A 75 -13.50 8.88 26.18
N ARG A 76 -12.97 8.42 25.04
CA ARG A 76 -13.45 8.69 23.69
C ARG A 76 -13.10 7.52 22.77
N TRP A 77 -13.84 7.41 21.68
CA TRP A 77 -13.54 6.46 20.62
C TRP A 77 -13.90 7.06 19.27
N GLY A 78 -13.11 6.74 18.25
CA GLY A 78 -13.26 7.27 16.90
C GLY A 78 -12.12 6.81 16.00
N THR A 79 -12.13 7.25 14.74
CA THR A 79 -11.17 6.78 13.72
C THR A 79 -9.71 6.93 14.14
N PHE A 80 -9.32 8.03 14.77
CA PHE A 80 -7.94 8.23 15.21
C PHE A 80 -7.53 7.31 16.36
N ASP A 81 -8.47 7.00 17.26
CA ASP A 81 -8.21 6.08 18.37
C ASP A 81 -8.09 4.64 17.84
N ILE A 82 -8.91 4.26 16.84
CA ILE A 82 -8.82 2.98 16.13
C ILE A 82 -7.48 2.84 15.39
N LEU A 83 -7.03 3.89 14.69
CA LEU A 83 -5.74 3.89 14.00
C LEU A 83 -4.57 3.75 14.99
N ARG A 84 -4.66 4.41 16.14
CA ARG A 84 -3.65 4.31 17.20
C ARG A 84 -3.61 2.91 17.81
N ASP A 85 -4.77 2.34 18.14
CA ASP A 85 -4.87 0.96 18.63
C ASP A 85 -4.25 -0.04 17.65
N LYS A 86 -4.53 0.14 16.34
CA LYS A 86 -3.90 -0.68 15.31
C LYS A 86 -2.37 -0.54 15.32
N ALA A 87 -1.86 0.69 15.35
CA ALA A 87 -0.42 0.94 15.37
C ALA A 87 0.25 0.31 16.60
N ASP A 88 -0.36 0.44 17.78
CA ASP A 88 0.15 -0.16 19.02
C ASP A 88 0.16 -1.70 18.95
N ARG A 89 -0.86 -2.31 18.33
CA ARG A 89 -0.91 -3.76 18.08
C ARG A 89 0.17 -4.20 17.11
N ASP A 90 0.32 -3.52 15.98
CA ASP A 90 1.33 -3.83 14.98
C ASP A 90 2.75 -3.72 15.57
N GLN A 91 3.00 -2.69 16.39
CA GLN A 91 4.28 -2.52 17.10
C GLN A 91 4.55 -3.67 18.06
N ARG A 92 3.54 -4.12 18.81
CA ARG A 92 3.70 -5.23 19.76
C ARG A 92 4.08 -6.53 19.04
N VAL A 93 3.46 -6.82 17.90
CA VAL A 93 3.82 -8.00 17.08
C VAL A 93 5.31 -7.97 16.72
N ILE A 94 5.82 -6.82 16.26
CA ILE A 94 7.24 -6.68 15.91
C ILE A 94 8.16 -6.91 17.12
N ILE A 95 7.75 -6.47 18.31
CA ILE A 95 8.52 -6.66 19.54
C ILE A 95 8.55 -8.13 19.98
N GLU A 96 7.44 -8.86 19.78
CA GLU A 96 7.27 -10.25 20.23
C GLU A 96 7.82 -11.29 19.25
N GLU A 97 7.97 -10.96 17.96
CA GLU A 97 8.53 -11.85 16.94
C GLU A 97 10.07 -11.95 16.98
N VAL A 98 10.73 -11.16 17.84
CA VAL A 98 12.20 -11.16 18.05
C VAL A 98 12.57 -11.97 19.27
#